data_AF-A0A3E0RB00-F1
#
_entry.id   AF-A0A3E0RB00-F1
#
_cell.length_a   1.000
_cell.length_b   1.000
_cell.length_c   1.000
_cell.angle_alpha   90.00
_cell.angle_beta   90.00
_cell.angle_gamma   90.00
#
_symmetry.space_group_name_H-M   'P 1'
#
loop_
_entity.id
_entity.type
_entity.pdbx_description
1 polymer ?
#
loop_
_entity_poly.entity_id
_entity_poly.type
_entity_poly.pdbx_seq_one_letter_code
_entity_poly.pdbx_strand_id
1 'polypeptide(L)'
;MRKPMGDRFYLQQLQATGTCPGAPKSTTNRRKRKMAWTDEKKAEVIEAYEAQNPTPENSMEIVAEIADEFDESPNGVRMVLTKAGVYVKKAPAAKAASSGSTGGGRVSKAAAIEALTAALSDAGQDVDEEIVSKLTGKAAMYFAGVIAAVNG
;
A
#
# COMPACT_ATOMS: atom_id res chain seq x y z
N MET A 1 6.84 -27.91 32.78
CA MET A 1 5.65 -27.66 31.93
C MET A 1 4.86 -26.50 32.56
N ARG A 2 4.82 -25.29 31.98
CA ARG A 2 3.95 -24.21 32.49
C ARG A 2 2.51 -24.55 32.12
N LYS A 3 1.59 -24.58 33.09
CA LYS A 3 0.15 -24.77 32.79
C LYS A 3 -0.30 -23.65 31.85
N PRO A 4 -1.06 -23.95 30.78
CA PRO A 4 -1.63 -22.88 29.95
C PRO A 4 -2.53 -22.03 30.84
N MET A 5 -2.38 -20.70 30.74
CA MET A 5 -3.30 -19.77 31.36
C MET A 5 -4.71 -20.08 30.89
N GLY A 6 -5.67 -20.16 31.81
CA GLY A 6 -7.06 -20.42 31.45
C GLY A 6 -7.58 -19.33 30.51
N ASP A 7 -8.26 -19.75 29.43
CA ASP A 7 -8.73 -18.85 28.35
C ASP A 7 -9.52 -17.65 28.87
N ARG A 8 -10.32 -17.83 29.93
CA ARG A 8 -11.06 -16.72 30.56
C ARG A 8 -10.14 -15.64 31.11
N PHE A 9 -9.10 -16.03 31.84
CA PHE A 9 -8.15 -15.09 32.42
C PHE A 9 -7.25 -14.47 31.35
N TYR A 10 -6.87 -15.24 30.32
CA TYR A 10 -6.15 -14.74 29.14
C TYR A 10 -6.94 -13.64 28.40
N LEU A 11 -8.22 -13.89 28.09
CA LEU A 11 -9.09 -12.92 27.42
C LEU A 11 -9.36 -11.69 28.28
N GLN A 12 -9.61 -11.87 29.57
CA GLN A 12 -9.83 -10.76 30.51
C GLN A 12 -8.58 -9.86 30.60
N GLN A 13 -7.39 -10.45 30.65
CA GLN A 13 -6.14 -9.70 30.68
C GLN A 13 -5.88 -8.96 29.36
N LEU A 14 -6.11 -9.62 28.21
CA LEU A 14 -6.03 -8.97 26.90
C LEU A 14 -6.97 -7.77 26.77
N GLN A 15 -8.20 -7.87 27.28
CA GLN A 15 -9.17 -6.79 27.22
C GLN A 15 -8.78 -5.62 28.13
N ALA A 16 -8.24 -5.91 29.33
CA ALA A 16 -7.89 -4.90 30.32
C ALA A 16 -6.58 -4.16 29.98
N THR A 17 -5.54 -4.88 29.58
CA THR A 17 -4.19 -4.31 29.41
C THR A 17 -3.75 -4.20 27.95
N GLY A 18 -4.50 -4.84 27.02
CA GLY A 18 -4.12 -4.92 25.61
C GLY A 18 -2.96 -5.87 25.32
N THR A 19 -2.42 -6.58 26.32
CA THR A 19 -1.28 -7.49 26.15
C THR A 19 -1.25 -8.60 27.21
N CYS A 20 -0.87 -9.82 26.81
CA CYS A 20 -0.85 -11.00 27.69
C CYS A 20 0.26 -11.97 27.21
N PRO A 21 0.91 -12.75 28.09
CA PRO A 21 1.86 -13.78 27.67
C PRO A 21 1.23 -14.76 26.65
N GLY A 22 1.85 -14.91 25.49
CA GLY A 22 1.31 -15.72 24.37
C GLY A 22 0.34 -14.97 23.45
N ALA A 23 0.13 -13.67 23.64
CA ALA A 23 -0.61 -12.84 22.68
C ALA A 23 0.10 -12.81 21.31
N PRO A 24 -0.65 -12.87 20.20
CA PRO A 24 -0.06 -12.76 18.88
C PRO A 24 0.59 -11.38 18.72
N LYS A 25 1.68 -11.31 17.95
CA LYS A 25 2.42 -10.05 17.71
C LYS A 25 1.52 -8.93 17.17
N SER A 26 0.40 -9.27 16.52
CA SER A 26 -0.62 -8.34 16.04
C SER A 26 -1.40 -7.63 17.15
N THR A 27 -1.48 -8.20 18.35
CA THR A 27 -2.10 -7.58 19.53
C THR A 27 -1.13 -6.64 20.24
N THR A 28 0.13 -7.06 20.41
CA THR A 28 1.17 -6.26 21.10
C THR A 28 1.68 -5.08 20.25
N ASN A 29 1.69 -5.18 18.92
CA ASN A 29 2.14 -4.10 18.02
C ASN A 29 1.04 -3.14 17.55
N ARG A 30 -0.15 -3.14 18.16
CA ARG A 30 -1.14 -2.09 17.88
C ARG A 30 -0.66 -0.80 18.50
N ARG A 31 0.16 -0.05 17.77
CA ARG A 31 0.35 1.38 18.06
C ARG A 31 -1.04 1.99 18.11
N LYS A 32 -1.45 2.53 19.27
CA LYS A 32 -2.62 3.42 19.36
C LYS A 32 -2.29 4.64 18.51
N ARG A 33 -2.62 4.58 17.21
CA ARG A 33 -2.47 5.73 16.33
C ARG A 33 -3.50 6.74 16.78
N LYS A 34 -3.06 7.93 17.20
CA LYS A 34 -3.94 9.08 17.33
C LYS A 34 -4.54 9.30 15.93
N MET A 35 -5.86 9.16 15.80
CA MET A 35 -6.54 9.39 14.53
C MET A 35 -6.47 10.89 14.27
N ALA A 36 -5.57 11.32 13.38
CA ALA A 36 -5.41 12.74 13.01
C ALA A 36 -6.70 13.31 12.38
N TRP A 37 -7.48 12.44 11.73
CA TRP A 37 -8.74 12.79 11.09
C TRP A 37 -9.93 12.38 11.97
N THR A 38 -10.49 13.35 12.69
CA THR A 38 -11.80 13.21 13.34
C THR A 38 -12.91 13.18 12.30
N ASP A 39 -14.08 12.63 12.65
CA ASP A 39 -15.19 12.55 11.70
C ASP A 39 -15.77 13.93 11.39
N GLU A 40 -15.74 14.84 12.36
CA GLU A 40 -16.07 16.27 12.17
C GLU A 40 -15.15 16.93 11.14
N LYS A 41 -13.81 16.82 11.30
CA LYS A 41 -12.82 17.40 10.38
C LYS A 41 -12.97 16.83 8.96
N LYS A 42 -13.36 15.56 8.82
CA LYS A 42 -13.62 14.96 7.50
C LYS A 42 -14.87 15.53 6.85
N ALA A 43 -15.95 15.69 7.62
CA ALA A 43 -17.21 16.25 7.11
C ALA A 43 -16.98 17.68 6.61
N GLU A 44 -16.27 18.49 7.40
CA GLU A 44 -15.94 19.88 7.04
C GLU A 44 -15.12 19.97 5.75
N VAL A 45 -14.10 19.11 5.59
CA VAL A 45 -13.30 19.02 4.35
C VAL A 45 -14.13 18.57 3.14
N ILE A 46 -15.11 17.67 3.33
CA ILE A 46 -15.99 17.22 2.26
C ILE A 46 -16.93 18.36 1.84
N GLU A 47 -17.54 19.04 2.79
CA GLU A 47 -18.45 20.16 2.54
C GLU A 47 -17.72 21.33 1.87
N ALA A 48 -16.53 21.70 2.36
CA ALA A 48 -15.69 22.73 1.76
C ALA A 48 -15.31 22.39 0.30
N TYR A 49 -15.03 21.11 0.03
CA TYR A 49 -14.71 20.64 -1.32
C TYR A 49 -15.91 20.69 -2.26
N GLU A 50 -17.10 20.24 -1.82
CA GLU A 50 -18.32 20.25 -2.63
C GLU A 50 -18.84 21.68 -2.88
N ALA A 51 -18.72 22.57 -1.89
CA ALA A 51 -19.11 23.98 -2.02
C ALA A 51 -18.37 24.71 -3.14
N GLN A 52 -17.12 24.32 -3.40
CA GLN A 52 -16.28 24.92 -4.45
C GLN A 52 -16.53 24.36 -5.86
N ASN A 53 -17.54 23.50 -6.04
CA ASN A 53 -17.92 22.90 -7.33
C ASN A 53 -16.70 22.29 -8.05
N PRO A 54 -16.21 21.15 -7.55
CA PRO A 54 -15.00 20.54 -8.06
C PRO A 54 -15.22 20.01 -9.47
N THR A 55 -14.29 20.36 -10.35
CA THR A 55 -14.19 19.94 -11.74
C THR A 55 -12.83 19.26 -11.94
N PRO A 56 -12.65 18.49 -13.02
CA PRO A 56 -11.38 17.83 -13.28
C PRO A 56 -10.17 18.78 -13.38
N GLU A 57 -10.38 20.06 -13.69
CA GLU A 57 -9.30 21.04 -13.80
C GLU A 57 -8.95 21.69 -12.46
N ASN A 58 -9.95 22.15 -11.70
CA ASN A 58 -9.73 22.86 -10.42
C ASN A 58 -9.62 21.91 -9.20
N SER A 59 -10.01 20.64 -9.32
CA SER A 59 -10.01 19.66 -8.21
C SER A 59 -8.69 19.56 -7.45
N MET A 60 -7.57 19.76 -8.14
CA MET A 60 -6.23 19.71 -7.56
C MET A 60 -5.89 20.97 -6.76
N GLU A 61 -6.39 22.12 -7.20
CA GLU A 61 -6.19 23.44 -6.59
C GLU A 61 -7.03 23.52 -5.31
N ILE A 62 -8.31 23.15 -5.39
CA ILE A 62 -9.22 23.08 -4.23
C ILE A 62 -8.63 22.16 -3.13
N VAL A 63 -8.08 21.01 -3.52
CA VAL A 63 -7.41 20.10 -2.57
C VAL A 63 -6.19 20.73 -1.91
N ALA A 64 -5.44 21.56 -2.62
CA ALA A 64 -4.26 22.24 -2.07
C ALA A 64 -4.69 23.35 -1.10
N GLU A 65 -5.70 24.13 -1.46
CA GLU A 65 -6.24 25.19 -0.61
C GLU A 65 -6.79 24.62 0.71
N ILE A 66 -7.60 23.56 0.65
CA ILE A 66 -8.12 22.89 1.85
C ILE A 66 -7.00 22.24 2.67
N ALA A 67 -5.95 21.75 2.02
CA ALA A 67 -4.80 21.19 2.74
C ALA A 67 -4.07 22.26 3.56
N ASP A 68 -3.88 23.45 2.98
CA ASP A 68 -3.25 24.58 3.65
C ASP A 68 -4.14 25.15 4.78
N GLU A 69 -5.45 25.21 4.59
CA GLU A 69 -6.41 25.68 5.61
C GLU A 69 -6.48 24.75 6.83
N PHE A 70 -6.44 23.44 6.62
CA PHE A 70 -6.60 22.44 7.67
C PHE A 70 -5.27 21.92 8.27
N ASP A 71 -4.15 22.51 7.86
CA ASP A 71 -2.77 22.09 8.19
C ASP A 71 -2.55 20.58 7.97
N GLU A 72 -3.01 20.10 6.81
CA GLU A 72 -2.93 18.70 6.40
C GLU A 72 -2.20 18.56 5.08
N SER A 73 -1.71 17.35 4.78
CA SER A 73 -1.13 17.13 3.46
C SER A 73 -2.20 17.08 2.37
N PRO A 74 -1.94 17.59 1.15
CA PRO A 74 -2.85 17.44 0.00
C PRO A 74 -3.22 15.98 -0.30
N ASN A 75 -2.33 15.04 -0.01
CA ASN A 75 -2.62 13.61 -0.13
C ASN A 75 -3.58 13.12 0.97
N GLY A 76 -3.47 13.63 2.20
CA GLY A 76 -4.41 13.36 3.28
C GLY A 76 -5.84 13.77 2.92
N VAL A 77 -6.00 15.00 2.42
CA VAL A 77 -7.28 15.53 1.93
C VAL A 77 -7.85 14.66 0.80
N ARG A 78 -7.04 14.31 -0.22
CA ARG A 78 -7.49 13.39 -1.30
C ARG A 78 -7.96 12.05 -0.77
N MET A 79 -7.27 11.50 0.23
CA MET A 79 -7.65 10.23 0.82
C MET A 79 -8.99 10.31 1.53
N VAL A 80 -9.33 11.43 2.16
CA VAL A 80 -10.65 11.68 2.76
C VAL A 80 -11.72 11.77 1.67
N LEU A 81 -11.51 12.64 0.67
CA LEU A 81 -12.46 12.85 -0.43
C LEU A 81 -12.69 11.59 -1.28
N THR A 82 -11.63 10.82 -1.54
CA THR A 82 -11.71 9.55 -2.28
C THR A 82 -12.48 8.49 -1.48
N LYS A 83 -12.28 8.43 -0.16
CA LYS A 83 -13.06 7.52 0.71
C LYS A 83 -14.52 7.94 0.82
N ALA A 84 -14.80 9.24 0.75
CA ALA A 84 -16.15 9.78 0.69
C ALA A 84 -16.82 9.63 -0.69
N GLY A 85 -16.05 9.33 -1.74
CA GLY A 85 -16.56 9.15 -3.10
C GLY A 85 -16.81 10.45 -3.87
N VAL A 86 -16.47 11.61 -3.29
CA VAL A 86 -16.74 12.94 -3.86
C VAL A 86 -15.57 13.48 -4.70
N TYR A 87 -14.40 12.87 -4.60
CA TYR A 87 -13.19 13.36 -5.27
C TYR A 87 -13.30 13.28 -6.80
N VAL A 88 -13.20 14.43 -7.46
CA VAL A 88 -13.17 14.52 -8.92
C VAL A 88 -11.72 14.38 -9.40
N LYS A 89 -11.43 13.28 -10.08
CA LYS A 89 -10.10 13.04 -10.65
C LYS A 89 -9.93 13.88 -11.92
N LYS A 90 -8.72 14.43 -12.11
CA LYS A 90 -8.35 15.05 -13.39
C LYS A 90 -8.61 14.08 -14.54
N ALA A 91 -9.37 14.55 -15.53
CA ALA A 91 -9.68 13.79 -16.73
C ALA A 91 -8.33 13.47 -17.40
N PRO A 92 -8.04 12.20 -17.72
CA PRO A 92 -6.89 11.92 -18.55
C PRO A 92 -7.15 12.64 -19.87
N ALA A 93 -6.28 13.57 -20.26
CA ALA A 93 -6.21 14.03 -21.65
C ALA A 93 -6.26 12.77 -22.52
N ALA A 94 -7.15 12.74 -23.54
CA ALA A 94 -7.46 11.57 -24.34
C ALA A 94 -6.17 10.88 -24.81
N LYS A 95 -5.71 9.91 -24.02
CA LYS A 95 -4.52 9.14 -24.31
C LYS A 95 -5.02 8.03 -25.20
N ALA A 96 -4.52 7.98 -26.42
CA ALA A 96 -4.52 6.76 -27.22
C ALA A 96 -4.23 5.58 -26.28
N ALA A 97 -5.01 4.51 -26.38
CA ALA A 97 -4.96 3.35 -25.51
C ALA A 97 -3.49 2.92 -25.27
N SER A 98 -2.88 3.41 -24.19
CA SER A 98 -1.63 2.87 -23.73
C SER A 98 -2.02 1.61 -23.00
N SER A 99 -1.59 0.48 -23.56
CA SER A 99 -1.56 -0.82 -22.91
C SER A 99 -1.43 -0.65 -21.39
N GLY A 100 -2.32 -1.32 -20.66
CA GLY A 100 -2.25 -1.37 -19.21
C GLY A 100 -0.80 -1.56 -18.79
N SER A 101 -0.32 -0.69 -17.90
CA SER A 101 0.99 -0.90 -17.30
C SER A 101 0.93 -2.21 -16.52
N THR A 102 1.41 -3.28 -17.14
CA THR A 102 1.66 -4.58 -16.52
C THR A 102 2.78 -4.50 -15.47
N GLY A 103 3.29 -3.30 -15.15
CA GLY A 103 4.37 -3.06 -14.20
C GLY A 103 3.95 -2.59 -12.81
N GLY A 104 2.64 -2.58 -12.51
CA GLY A 104 2.10 -2.05 -11.24
C GLY A 104 1.79 -3.08 -10.16
N GLY A 105 1.82 -4.38 -10.48
CA GLY A 105 1.67 -5.43 -9.48
C GLY A 105 2.87 -5.39 -8.54
N ARG A 106 2.63 -5.37 -7.21
CA ARG A 106 3.72 -5.52 -6.23
C ARG A 106 4.37 -6.88 -6.47
N VAL A 107 5.48 -6.90 -7.20
CA VAL A 107 6.27 -8.12 -7.39
C VAL A 107 6.93 -8.45 -6.07
N SER A 108 6.60 -9.61 -5.49
CA SER A 108 7.30 -10.09 -4.31
C SER A 108 8.73 -10.48 -4.70
N LYS A 109 9.70 -10.10 -3.88
CA LYS A 109 11.11 -10.40 -4.15
C LYS A 109 11.35 -11.91 -4.29
N ALA A 110 10.65 -12.72 -3.49
CA ALA A 110 10.72 -14.17 -3.57
C ALA A 110 10.25 -14.70 -4.94
N ALA A 111 9.05 -14.31 -5.39
CA ALA A 111 8.53 -14.76 -6.69
C ALA A 111 9.40 -14.27 -7.87
N ALA A 112 9.97 -13.08 -7.75
CA ALA A 112 10.89 -12.54 -8.76
C ALA A 112 12.20 -13.34 -8.85
N ILE A 113 12.73 -13.77 -7.71
CA ILE A 113 13.94 -14.59 -7.63
C ILE A 113 13.67 -15.98 -8.19
N GLU A 114 12.56 -16.61 -7.80
CA GLU A 114 12.16 -17.92 -8.33
C GLU A 114 12.00 -17.89 -9.86
N ALA A 115 11.34 -16.85 -10.39
CA ALA A 115 11.20 -16.67 -11.83
C ALA A 115 12.54 -16.48 -12.55
N LEU A 116 13.48 -15.76 -11.94
CA LEU A 116 14.82 -15.57 -12.51
C LEU A 116 15.65 -16.86 -12.46
N THR A 117 15.62 -17.59 -11.35
CA THR A 117 16.30 -18.88 -11.21
C THR A 117 15.78 -19.88 -12.23
N ALA A 118 14.46 -19.99 -12.40
CA ALA A 118 13.85 -20.86 -13.40
C ALA A 118 14.30 -20.49 -14.82
N ALA A 119 14.27 -19.21 -15.19
CA ALA A 119 14.71 -18.74 -16.50
C ALA A 119 16.20 -19.03 -16.77
N LEU A 120 17.06 -18.89 -15.75
CA LEU A 120 18.49 -19.23 -15.85
C LEU A 120 18.74 -20.73 -15.96
N SER A 121 17.99 -21.55 -15.22
CA SER A 121 18.05 -23.02 -15.34
C SER A 121 17.57 -23.51 -16.71
N ASP A 122 16.50 -22.91 -17.25
CA ASP A 122 16.03 -23.18 -18.61
C ASP A 122 17.06 -22.76 -19.67
N ALA A 123 17.86 -21.72 -19.39
CA ALA A 123 19.00 -21.31 -20.19
C ALA A 123 20.24 -22.23 -20.04
N GLY A 124 20.18 -23.25 -19.18
CA GLY A 124 21.29 -24.16 -18.88
C GLY A 124 22.45 -23.50 -18.12
N GLN A 125 22.21 -22.41 -17.38
CA GLN A 125 23.22 -21.71 -16.61
C GLN A 125 23.19 -22.11 -15.12
N ASP A 126 24.37 -22.16 -14.49
CA ASP A 126 24.49 -22.31 -13.04
C ASP A 126 24.03 -21.03 -12.34
N VAL A 127 23.10 -21.18 -11.40
CA VAL A 127 22.50 -20.04 -10.69
C VAL A 127 23.31 -19.71 -9.45
N ASP A 128 23.89 -18.51 -9.40
CA ASP A 128 24.49 -17.96 -8.19
C ASP A 128 23.40 -17.39 -7.27
N GLU A 129 22.99 -18.19 -6.29
CA GLU A 129 21.96 -17.82 -5.31
C GLU A 129 22.37 -16.60 -4.45
N GLU A 130 23.67 -16.40 -4.21
CA GLU A 130 24.17 -15.26 -3.44
C GLU A 130 23.97 -13.96 -4.22
N ILE A 131 24.26 -13.97 -5.53
CA ILE A 131 24.05 -12.81 -6.41
C ILE A 131 22.56 -12.55 -6.63
N VAL A 132 21.78 -13.60 -6.93
CA VAL A 132 20.35 -13.46 -7.20
C VAL A 132 19.59 -12.95 -5.97
N SER A 133 19.97 -13.39 -4.76
CA SER A 133 19.37 -12.91 -3.51
C SER A 133 19.62 -11.42 -3.24
N LYS A 134 20.69 -10.83 -3.79
CA LYS A 134 21.00 -9.39 -3.66
C LYS A 134 20.14 -8.52 -4.57
N LEU A 135 19.52 -9.07 -5.61
CA LEU A 135 18.68 -8.32 -6.54
C LEU A 135 17.40 -7.80 -5.88
N THR A 136 16.87 -6.68 -6.41
CA THR A 136 15.52 -6.23 -6.08
C THR A 136 14.51 -7.03 -6.91
N GLY A 137 13.28 -7.21 -6.40
CA GLY A 137 12.26 -7.97 -7.13
C GLY A 137 11.96 -7.40 -8.54
N LYS A 138 12.06 -6.07 -8.70
CA LYS A 138 11.93 -5.44 -10.03
C LYS A 138 13.09 -5.77 -10.96
N ALA A 139 14.33 -5.73 -10.45
CA ALA A 139 15.52 -6.06 -11.25
C ALA A 139 15.50 -7.54 -11.66
N ALA A 140 15.18 -8.45 -10.72
CA ALA A 140 15.11 -9.88 -11.02
C ALA A 140 14.04 -10.19 -12.08
N MET A 141 12.85 -9.58 -12.00
CA MET A 141 11.82 -9.73 -13.04
C MET A 141 12.23 -9.17 -14.40
N TYR A 142 12.97 -8.06 -14.43
CA TYR A 142 13.48 -7.51 -15.68
C TYR A 142 14.41 -8.51 -16.37
N PHE A 143 15.38 -9.06 -15.64
CA PHE A 143 16.32 -10.05 -16.20
C PHE A 143 15.64 -11.36 -16.57
N ALA A 144 14.71 -11.86 -15.75
CA ALA A 144 13.94 -13.07 -16.06
C ALA A 144 13.19 -12.92 -17.39
N GLY A 145 12.55 -11.76 -17.61
CA GLY A 145 11.87 -11.45 -18.86
C GLY A 145 12.79 -11.36 -20.07
N VAL A 146 13.98 -10.75 -19.92
CA VAL A 146 14.99 -10.69 -21.00
C VAL A 146 15.48 -12.08 -21.36
N ILE A 147 15.79 -12.92 -20.37
CA ILE A 147 16.27 -14.31 -20.61
C ILE A 147 15.19 -15.14 -21.30
N ALA A 148 13.95 -15.06 -20.82
CA ALA A 148 12.83 -15.77 -21.45
C ALA A 148 12.60 -15.33 -22.91
N ALA A 149 12.80 -14.05 -23.22
CA ALA A 149 12.68 -13.54 -24.59
C ALA A 149 13.84 -13.94 -25.52
N VAL A 150 15.02 -14.24 -24.96
CA VAL A 150 16.18 -14.73 -25.73
C VAL A 150 16.12 -16.24 -25.94
N ASN A 151 15.52 -16.98 -25.01
CA ASN A 151 15.41 -18.44 -25.04
C ASN A 151 14.16 -18.96 -25.79
N GLY A 152 13.23 -18.07 -26.16
CA GLY A 152 12.04 -18.39 -26.96
C GLY A 152 12.28 -18.17 -28.45
#